data_AF-A0AAV6YKQ6-F1
#
_entry.id   AF-A0AAV6YKQ6-F1
#
_cell.length_a   1.000
_cell.length_b   1.000
_cell.length_c   1.000
_cell.angle_alpha   90.00
_cell.angle_beta   90.00
_cell.angle_gamma   90.00
#
_symmetry.space_group_name_H-M   'P 1'
#
loop_
_entity.id
_entity.type
_entity.pdbx_description
1 polymer ?
#
loop_
_entity_poly.entity_id
_entity_poly.type
_entity_poly.pdbx_seq_one_letter_code
_entity_poly.pdbx_strand_id
1 'polypeptide(L)'
;TYEEKLKLVALHKQVLLGPYNPDTCPEVGFFDVLGNDRRKEWAALGNISKQDAMTEFVTLLNRCCHLFSTYVTSHKIEKEEQERKRREEEERRRREEEERQRQLREEEKRRKEEEERLRREQEERMRAEDERFRMEQQKQQIMAALNSQTAVQFQQYAAQQYPGNFEQQQILIRQLQEQHYQQYMQQLYQVQLAQQQ
;
A
#
# COMPACT_ATOMS: atom_id res chain seq x y z
N THR A 1 -55.61 -28.10 18.79
CA THR A 1 -56.54 -29.05 19.45
C THR A 1 -55.76 -30.24 20.00
N TYR A 2 -56.43 -31.18 20.69
CA TYR A 2 -55.80 -32.43 21.15
C TYR A 2 -55.24 -33.24 19.98
N GLU A 3 -56.06 -33.42 18.94
CA GLU A 3 -55.69 -34.11 17.69
C GLU A 3 -54.48 -33.47 17.00
N GLU A 4 -54.44 -32.14 16.90
CA GLU A 4 -53.29 -31.43 16.31
C GLU A 4 -51.99 -31.67 17.11
N LYS A 5 -52.08 -31.74 18.45
CA LYS A 5 -50.93 -32.06 19.30
C LYS A 5 -50.45 -33.50 19.07
N LEU A 6 -51.37 -34.45 18.94
CA LEU A 6 -51.02 -35.84 18.63
C LEU A 6 -50.38 -35.95 17.25
N LYS A 7 -50.95 -35.29 16.23
CA LYS A 7 -50.40 -35.27 14.87
C LYS A 7 -49.01 -34.63 14.80
N LEU A 8 -48.77 -33.53 15.53
CA LEU A 8 -47.43 -32.93 15.64
C LEU A 8 -46.42 -33.91 16.27
N VAL A 9 -46.80 -34.63 17.33
CA VAL A 9 -45.94 -35.63 17.97
C VAL A 9 -45.66 -36.81 17.03
N ALA A 10 -46.67 -37.29 16.31
CA ALA A 10 -46.54 -38.35 15.33
C ALA A 10 -45.58 -37.97 14.19
N LEU A 11 -45.76 -36.79 13.60
CA LEU A 11 -44.89 -36.27 12.54
C LEU A 11 -43.45 -36.05 13.04
N HIS A 12 -43.27 -35.55 14.26
CA HIS A 12 -41.95 -35.43 14.88
C HIS A 12 -41.26 -36.79 15.05
N LYS A 13 -41.99 -37.81 15.52
CA LYS A 13 -41.46 -39.18 15.63
C LYS A 13 -41.11 -39.76 14.27
N GLN A 14 -41.95 -39.55 13.25
CA GLN A 14 -41.66 -39.98 11.87
C GLN A 14 -40.37 -39.36 11.33
N VAL A 15 -40.10 -38.09 11.63
CA VAL A 15 -38.89 -37.38 11.19
C VAL A 15 -37.62 -37.91 11.86
N LEU A 16 -37.71 -38.28 13.14
CA LEU A 16 -36.58 -38.76 13.93
C LEU A 16 -36.30 -40.26 13.78
N LEU A 17 -37.37 -41.06 13.79
CA LEU A 17 -37.31 -42.52 13.92
C LEU A 17 -37.79 -43.25 12.65
N GLY A 18 -38.41 -42.55 11.70
CA GLY A 18 -39.02 -43.16 10.53
C GLY A 18 -40.40 -43.78 10.81
N PRO A 19 -40.89 -44.64 9.90
CA PRO A 19 -42.17 -45.33 10.03
C PRO A 19 -42.32 -46.09 11.35
N TYR A 20 -43.54 -46.12 11.90
CA TYR A 20 -43.82 -46.89 13.09
C TYR A 20 -43.50 -48.38 12.89
N ASN A 21 -42.68 -48.94 13.78
CA ASN A 21 -42.38 -50.36 13.82
C ASN A 21 -42.84 -50.95 15.17
N PRO A 22 -43.75 -51.95 15.18
CA PRO A 22 -44.22 -52.58 16.40
C PRO A 22 -43.12 -53.33 17.17
N ASP A 23 -42.08 -53.82 16.49
CA ASP A 23 -41.00 -54.60 17.11
C ASP A 23 -40.02 -53.72 17.91
N THR A 24 -39.95 -52.43 17.58
CA THR A 24 -39.05 -51.47 18.24
C THR A 24 -39.74 -50.64 19.31
N CYS A 25 -41.06 -50.77 19.47
CA CYS A 25 -41.85 -49.99 20.42
C CYS A 25 -42.47 -50.89 21.49
N PRO A 26 -42.14 -50.69 22.79
CA PRO A 26 -42.72 -51.49 23.87
C PRO A 26 -44.24 -51.33 23.95
N GLU A 27 -44.89 -52.34 24.51
CA GLU A 27 -46.34 -52.35 24.69
C GLU A 27 -46.75 -51.28 25.72
N VAL A 28 -47.63 -50.36 25.31
CA VAL A 28 -48.21 -49.35 26.20
C VAL A 28 -49.37 -49.98 26.93
N GLY A 29 -49.34 -49.92 28.27
CA GLY A 29 -50.34 -50.52 29.13
C GLY A 29 -51.74 -49.93 28.92
N PHE A 30 -52.76 -50.72 29.29
CA PHE A 30 -54.17 -50.37 29.08
C PHE A 30 -54.57 -48.99 29.63
N PHE A 31 -53.98 -48.56 30.75
CA PHE A 31 -54.27 -47.27 31.39
C PHE A 31 -53.54 -46.07 30.76
N ASP A 32 -52.55 -46.27 29.89
CA ASP A 32 -51.85 -45.18 29.20
C ASP A 32 -52.57 -44.83 27.87
N VAL A 33 -53.72 -44.17 28.06
CA VAL A 33 -54.60 -43.70 26.98
C VAL A 33 -53.86 -42.74 26.04
N LEU A 34 -53.05 -41.83 26.59
CA LEU A 34 -52.28 -40.86 25.81
C LEU A 34 -51.18 -41.52 24.96
N GLY A 35 -50.48 -42.50 25.53
CA GLY A 35 -49.49 -43.28 24.81
C GLY A 35 -50.12 -44.10 23.69
N ASN A 36 -51.30 -44.69 23.94
CA ASN A 36 -52.07 -45.39 22.93
C ASN A 36 -52.50 -44.48 21.78
N ASP A 37 -53.03 -43.29 22.06
CA ASP A 37 -53.43 -42.33 21.03
C ASP A 37 -52.24 -41.83 20.20
N ARG A 38 -51.11 -41.52 20.86
CA ARG A 38 -49.87 -41.14 20.15
C ARG A 38 -49.34 -42.24 19.24
N ARG A 39 -49.41 -43.51 19.68
CA ARG A 39 -48.99 -44.66 18.86
C ARG A 39 -49.89 -44.85 17.66
N LYS A 40 -51.21 -44.74 17.84
CA LYS A 40 -52.19 -44.83 16.76
C LYS A 40 -51.95 -43.76 15.69
N GLU A 41 -51.77 -42.51 16.10
CA GLU A 41 -51.50 -41.41 15.18
C GLU A 41 -50.17 -41.56 14.43
N TRP A 42 -49.13 -42.07 15.10
CA TRP A 42 -47.86 -42.36 14.43
C TRP A 42 -47.96 -43.54 13.46
N ALA A 43 -48.64 -44.61 13.84
CA ALA A 43 -48.90 -45.74 12.95
C ALA A 43 -49.72 -45.33 11.72
N ALA A 44 -50.66 -44.39 11.87
CA ALA A 44 -51.50 -43.88 10.78
C ALA A 44 -50.69 -43.10 9.71
N LEU A 45 -49.50 -42.57 10.05
CA LEU A 45 -48.61 -41.92 9.07
C LEU A 45 -47.96 -42.93 8.10
N GLY A 46 -47.93 -44.22 8.42
CA GLY A 46 -47.37 -45.25 7.57
C GLY A 46 -45.93 -44.94 7.10
N ASN A 47 -45.71 -45.07 5.79
CA ASN A 47 -44.40 -44.93 5.16
C ASN A 47 -44.14 -43.53 4.53
N ILE A 48 -44.73 -42.46 5.07
CA ILE A 48 -44.40 -41.12 4.59
C ILE A 48 -42.91 -40.83 4.74
N SER A 49 -42.33 -40.12 3.75
CA SER A 49 -40.91 -39.77 3.77
C SER A 49 -40.59 -38.78 4.89
N LYS A 50 -39.33 -38.74 5.32
CA LYS A 50 -38.86 -37.74 6.28
C LYS A 50 -39.14 -36.31 5.82
N GLN A 51 -39.00 -36.05 4.52
CA GLN A 51 -39.18 -34.71 3.94
C GLN A 51 -40.67 -34.31 3.88
N ASP A 52 -41.55 -35.25 3.56
CA ASP A 52 -43.01 -35.03 3.60
C ASP A 52 -43.49 -34.84 5.04
N ALA A 53 -42.98 -35.65 5.99
CA ALA A 53 -43.30 -35.51 7.40
C ALA A 53 -42.85 -34.14 7.97
N MET A 54 -41.67 -33.64 7.59
CA MET A 54 -41.22 -32.29 7.92
C MET A 54 -42.15 -31.22 7.33
N THR A 55 -42.55 -31.38 6.07
CA THR A 55 -43.43 -30.43 5.37
C THR A 55 -44.82 -30.37 6.00
N GLU A 56 -45.41 -31.53 6.31
CA GLU A 56 -46.68 -31.61 7.03
C GLU A 56 -46.59 -31.01 8.44
N PHE A 57 -45.48 -31.26 9.15
CA PHE A 57 -45.25 -30.71 10.49
C PHE A 57 -45.24 -29.18 10.47
N VAL A 58 -44.48 -28.59 9.55
CA VAL A 58 -44.39 -27.13 9.39
C VAL A 58 -45.72 -26.54 8.94
N THR A 59 -46.43 -27.21 8.03
CA THR A 59 -47.77 -26.79 7.58
C THR A 59 -48.77 -26.77 8.72
N LEU A 60 -48.80 -27.83 9.53
CA LEU A 60 -49.68 -27.92 10.70
C LEU A 60 -49.30 -26.87 11.76
N LEU A 61 -48.00 -26.69 12.03
CA LEU A 61 -47.50 -25.69 12.96
C LEU A 61 -47.89 -24.26 12.53
N ASN A 62 -47.77 -23.95 11.24
CA ASN A 62 -48.15 -22.65 10.71
C ASN A 62 -49.67 -22.41 10.78
N ARG A 63 -50.48 -23.46 10.61
CA ARG A 63 -51.93 -23.38 10.81
C ARG A 63 -52.29 -23.15 12.28
N CYS A 64 -51.62 -23.83 13.20
CA CYS A 64 -51.84 -23.65 14.64
C CYS A 64 -51.32 -22.30 15.16
N CYS A 65 -50.29 -21.74 14.51
CA CYS A 65 -49.65 -20.48 14.87
C CYS A 65 -49.41 -19.63 13.63
N HIS A 66 -50.39 -18.82 13.26
CA HIS A 66 -50.37 -17.99 12.04
C HIS A 66 -49.21 -16.96 11.99
N LEU A 67 -48.65 -16.59 13.15
CA LEU A 67 -47.50 -15.69 13.22
C LEU A 67 -46.16 -16.41 12.99
N PHE A 68 -46.14 -17.74 12.99
CA PHE A 68 -44.92 -18.53 12.86
C PHE A 68 -44.21 -18.26 11.54
N SER A 69 -44.92 -18.31 10.40
CA SER A 69 -44.33 -18.03 9.09
C SER A 69 -43.74 -16.62 9.01
N THR A 70 -44.46 -15.61 9.52
CA THR A 70 -43.98 -14.22 9.54
C THR A 70 -42.73 -14.09 10.41
N TYR A 71 -42.74 -14.67 11.62
CA TYR A 71 -41.60 -14.67 12.53
C TYR A 71 -40.35 -15.29 11.89
N VAL A 72 -40.48 -16.48 11.31
CA VAL A 72 -39.37 -17.20 10.66
C VAL A 72 -38.84 -16.41 9.45
N THR A 73 -39.74 -15.85 8.64
CA THR A 73 -39.35 -15.03 7.48
C THR A 73 -38.60 -13.79 7.92
N SER A 74 -39.09 -13.06 8.92
CA SER A 74 -38.42 -11.87 9.45
C SER A 74 -37.03 -12.20 10.02
N HIS A 75 -36.90 -13.29 10.80
CA HIS A 75 -35.60 -13.72 11.33
C HIS A 75 -34.62 -14.13 10.24
N LYS A 76 -35.12 -14.79 9.19
CA LYS A 76 -34.30 -15.14 8.02
C LYS A 76 -33.77 -13.87 7.33
N ILE A 77 -34.65 -12.91 7.06
CA ILE A 77 -34.29 -11.62 6.44
C ILE A 77 -33.27 -10.87 7.31
N GLU A 78 -33.53 -10.76 8.61
CA GLU A 78 -32.61 -10.08 9.54
C GLU A 78 -31.22 -10.73 9.54
N LYS A 79 -31.16 -12.07 9.59
CA LYS A 79 -29.90 -12.81 9.55
C LYS A 79 -29.15 -12.59 8.23
N GLU A 80 -29.85 -12.65 7.10
CA GLU A 80 -29.28 -12.40 5.77
C GLU A 80 -28.79 -10.96 5.63
N GLU A 81 -29.53 -9.97 6.16
CA GLU A 81 -29.13 -8.57 6.15
C GLU A 81 -27.91 -8.31 7.04
N GLN A 82 -27.86 -8.91 8.24
CA GLN A 82 -26.70 -8.84 9.12
C GLN A 82 -25.46 -9.44 8.46
N GLU A 83 -25.61 -10.58 7.79
CA GLU A 83 -24.51 -11.22 7.06
C GLU A 83 -24.04 -10.36 5.88
N ARG A 84 -24.97 -9.78 5.12
CA ARG A 84 -24.65 -8.84 4.04
C ARG A 84 -23.88 -7.62 4.55
N LYS A 85 -24.35 -6.98 5.63
CA LYS A 85 -23.67 -5.84 6.26
C LYS A 85 -22.26 -6.18 6.72
N ARG A 86 -22.05 -7.37 7.31
CA ARG A 86 -20.71 -7.82 7.72
C ARG A 86 -19.78 -7.99 6.52
N ARG A 87 -20.26 -8.58 5.43
CA ARG A 87 -19.48 -8.75 4.19
C ARG A 87 -19.14 -7.41 3.55
N GLU A 88 -20.10 -6.48 3.47
CA GLU A 88 -19.88 -5.13 2.94
C GLU A 88 -18.90 -4.32 3.80
N GLU A 89 -18.98 -4.43 5.13
CA GLU A 89 -18.03 -3.77 6.03
C GLU A 89 -16.62 -4.36 5.92
N GLU A 90 -16.50 -5.69 5.83
CA GLU A 90 -15.22 -6.35 5.62
C GLU A 90 -14.60 -5.95 4.27
N GLU A 91 -15.39 -5.92 3.20
CA GLU A 91 -14.95 -5.48 1.89
C GLU A 91 -14.52 -4.01 1.89
N ARG A 92 -15.28 -3.13 2.56
CA ARG A 92 -14.91 -1.73 2.72
C ARG A 92 -13.58 -1.59 3.47
N ARG A 93 -13.40 -2.32 4.58
CA ARG A 93 -12.15 -2.31 5.35
C ARG A 93 -10.96 -2.79 4.50
N ARG A 94 -11.13 -3.86 3.72
CA ARG A 94 -10.09 -4.35 2.79
C ARG A 94 -9.72 -3.30 1.74
N ARG A 95 -10.71 -2.67 1.10
CA ARG A 95 -10.46 -1.61 0.11
C ARG A 95 -9.74 -0.41 0.72
N GLU A 96 -10.16 0.05 1.89
CA GLU A 96 -9.49 1.14 2.61
C GLU A 96 -8.05 0.78 3.00
N GLU A 97 -7.80 -0.45 3.41
CA GLU A 97 -6.45 -0.93 3.74
C GLU A 97 -5.56 -1.03 2.49
N GLU A 98 -6.08 -1.57 1.38
CA GLU A 98 -5.39 -1.60 0.10
C GLU A 98 -5.05 -0.21 -0.42
N GLU A 99 -5.96 0.76 -0.29
CA GLU A 99 -5.74 2.15 -0.66
C GLU A 99 -4.66 2.80 0.22
N ARG A 100 -4.73 2.62 1.55
CA ARG A 100 -3.68 3.09 2.47
C ARG A 100 -2.32 2.49 2.13
N GLN A 101 -2.25 1.19 1.87
CA GLN A 101 -1.01 0.51 1.48
C GLN A 101 -0.48 1.03 0.14
N ARG A 102 -1.37 1.33 -0.81
CA ARG A 102 -0.97 1.95 -2.08
C ARG A 102 -0.39 3.34 -1.88
N GLN A 103 -1.04 4.18 -1.07
CA GLN A 103 -0.55 5.52 -0.74
C GLN A 103 0.82 5.49 -0.07
N LEU A 104 1.03 4.59 0.90
CA LEU A 104 2.31 4.41 1.57
C LEU A 104 3.43 4.01 0.59
N ARG A 105 3.14 3.08 -0.33
CA ARG A 105 4.11 2.67 -1.37
C ARG A 105 4.45 3.79 -2.34
N GLU A 106 3.46 4.58 -2.74
CA GLU A 106 3.68 5.74 -3.63
C GLU A 106 4.48 6.84 -2.91
N GLU A 107 4.20 7.11 -1.63
CA GLU A 107 4.96 8.06 -0.82
C GLU A 107 6.40 7.59 -0.60
N GLU A 108 6.62 6.32 -0.25
CA GLU A 108 7.97 5.76 -0.08
C GLU A 108 8.77 5.85 -1.39
N LYS A 109 8.14 5.56 -2.53
CA LYS A 109 8.77 5.70 -3.84
C LYS A 109 9.18 7.16 -4.11
N ARG A 110 8.29 8.12 -3.85
CA ARG A 110 8.58 9.56 -4.00
C ARG A 110 9.74 10.00 -3.09
N ARG A 111 9.76 9.54 -1.83
CA ARG A 111 10.86 9.85 -0.90
C ARG A 111 12.20 9.31 -1.39
N LYS A 112 12.23 8.07 -1.91
CA LYS A 112 13.44 7.46 -2.49
C LYS A 112 13.92 8.21 -3.74
N GLU A 113 12.99 8.56 -4.65
CA GLU A 113 13.32 9.33 -5.86
C GLU A 113 13.85 10.73 -5.52
N GLU A 114 13.30 11.38 -4.50
CA GLU A 114 13.77 12.69 -4.03
C GLU A 114 15.14 12.61 -3.35
N GLU A 115 15.36 11.61 -2.49
CA GLU A 115 16.64 11.36 -1.84
C GLU A 115 17.74 11.06 -2.87
N GLU A 116 17.43 10.24 -3.89
CA GLU A 116 18.37 9.95 -4.97
C GLU A 116 18.68 11.20 -5.81
N ARG A 117 17.66 12.03 -6.09
CA ARG A 117 17.87 13.30 -6.81
C ARG A 117 18.77 14.25 -6.02
N LEU A 118 18.53 14.41 -4.73
CA LEU A 118 19.36 15.24 -3.84
C LEU A 118 20.80 14.72 -3.77
N ARG A 119 20.98 13.41 -3.68
CA ARG A 119 22.31 12.79 -3.69
C ARG A 119 23.05 13.05 -4.99
N ARG A 120 22.39 12.87 -6.15
CA ARG A 120 22.99 13.17 -7.46
C ARG A 120 23.37 14.65 -7.59
N GLU A 121 22.52 15.56 -7.12
CA GLU A 121 22.80 16.99 -7.14
C GLU A 121 23.99 17.35 -6.23
N GLN A 122 24.09 16.75 -5.04
CA GLN A 122 25.25 16.93 -4.16
C GLN A 122 26.54 16.39 -4.77
N GLU A 123 26.48 15.21 -5.39
CA GLU A 123 27.62 14.61 -6.08
C GLU A 123 28.07 15.47 -7.28
N GLU A 124 27.16 16.04 -8.06
CA GLU A 124 27.48 17.00 -9.13
C GLU A 124 28.09 18.29 -8.61
N ARG A 125 27.53 18.87 -7.54
CA ARG A 125 28.08 20.08 -6.92
C ARG A 125 29.51 19.85 -6.42
N MET A 126 29.74 18.74 -5.73
CA MET A 126 31.08 18.35 -5.26
C MET A 126 32.07 18.19 -6.42
N ARG A 127 31.65 17.54 -7.52
CA ARG A 127 32.50 17.39 -8.72
C ARG A 127 32.80 18.73 -9.37
N ALA A 128 31.81 19.60 -9.50
CA ALA A 128 32.00 20.94 -10.07
C ALA A 128 32.91 21.82 -9.20
N GLU A 129 32.82 21.70 -7.88
CA GLU A 129 33.73 22.38 -6.94
C GLU A 129 35.15 21.85 -7.05
N ASP A 130 35.35 20.52 -7.12
CA ASP A 130 36.68 19.91 -7.30
C ASP A 130 37.30 20.33 -8.65
N GLU A 131 36.52 20.34 -9.73
CA GLU A 131 36.98 20.79 -11.04
C GLU A 131 37.36 22.28 -11.03
N ARG A 132 36.54 23.14 -10.41
CA ARG A 132 36.86 24.57 -10.23
C ARG A 132 38.15 24.75 -9.42
N PHE A 133 38.31 23.98 -8.35
CA PHE A 133 39.51 24.04 -7.51
C PHE A 133 40.76 23.65 -8.29
N ARG A 134 40.70 22.56 -9.07
CA ARG A 134 41.82 22.13 -9.94
C ARG A 134 42.15 23.17 -11.01
N MET A 135 41.13 23.73 -11.67
CA MET A 135 41.33 24.78 -12.68
C MET A 135 41.98 26.03 -12.09
N GLU A 136 41.54 26.49 -10.91
CA GLU A 136 42.14 27.64 -10.24
C GLU A 136 43.58 27.34 -9.79
N GLN A 137 43.85 26.14 -9.29
CA GLN A 137 45.21 25.71 -8.95
C GLN A 137 46.14 25.71 -10.19
N GLN A 138 45.67 25.17 -11.32
CA GLN A 138 46.43 25.18 -12.58
C GLN A 138 46.69 26.62 -13.06
N LYS A 139 45.68 27.50 -12.99
CA LYS A 139 45.83 28.92 -13.31
C LYS A 139 46.88 29.60 -12.42
N GLN A 140 46.85 29.36 -11.10
CA GLN A 140 47.85 29.91 -10.18
C GLN A 140 49.26 29.42 -10.49
N GLN A 141 49.43 28.14 -10.83
CA GLN A 141 50.73 27.60 -11.24
C GLN A 141 51.26 28.28 -12.52
N ILE A 142 50.41 28.48 -13.53
CA ILE A 142 50.76 29.19 -14.77
C ILE A 142 51.16 30.64 -14.45
N MET A 143 50.34 31.36 -13.67
CA MET A 143 50.65 32.73 -13.28
C MET A 143 51.98 32.83 -12.52
N ALA A 144 52.23 31.94 -11.56
CA ALA A 144 53.48 31.92 -10.80
C ALA A 144 54.69 31.65 -11.71
N ALA A 145 54.58 30.69 -12.63
CA ALA A 145 55.63 30.38 -13.59
C ALA A 145 55.93 31.56 -14.52
N LEU A 146 54.90 32.17 -15.11
CA LEU A 146 55.06 33.36 -15.97
C LEU A 146 55.65 34.54 -15.19
N ASN A 147 55.15 34.80 -13.98
CA ASN A 147 55.64 35.87 -13.12
C ASN A 147 57.11 35.66 -12.75
N SER A 148 57.55 34.41 -12.49
CA SER A 148 58.95 34.11 -12.19
C SER A 148 59.88 34.45 -13.37
N GLN A 149 59.41 34.24 -14.60
CA GLN A 149 60.18 34.51 -15.82
C GLN A 149 60.30 36.02 -16.08
N THR A 150 59.23 36.78 -15.83
CA THR A 150 59.18 38.22 -16.15
C THR A 150 59.43 39.15 -14.96
N ALA A 151 59.55 38.62 -13.75
CA ALA A 151 59.68 39.40 -12.51
C ALA A 151 60.77 40.47 -12.60
N VAL A 152 61.98 40.09 -13.04
CA VAL A 152 63.11 41.02 -13.13
C VAL A 152 62.85 42.12 -14.15
N GLN A 153 62.33 41.77 -15.32
CA GLN A 153 62.05 42.73 -16.40
C GLN A 153 60.95 43.73 -15.99
N PHE A 154 59.87 43.24 -15.38
CA PHE A 154 58.77 44.09 -14.92
C PHE A 154 59.19 44.98 -13.75
N GLN A 155 60.02 44.48 -12.82
CA GLN A 155 60.58 45.30 -11.74
C GLN A 155 61.46 46.42 -12.26
N GLN A 156 62.34 46.14 -13.22
CA GLN A 156 63.19 47.16 -13.84
C GLN A 156 62.37 48.21 -14.58
N TYR A 157 61.39 47.77 -15.38
CA TYR A 157 60.50 48.69 -16.10
C TYR A 157 59.69 49.57 -15.15
N ALA A 158 59.11 48.99 -14.10
CA ALA A 158 58.35 49.75 -13.11
C ALA A 158 59.23 50.75 -12.35
N ALA A 159 60.46 50.35 -11.97
CA ALA A 159 61.40 51.23 -11.28
C ALA A 159 61.85 52.44 -12.14
N GLN A 160 61.90 52.27 -13.47
CA GLN A 160 62.19 53.37 -14.39
C GLN A 160 60.99 54.33 -14.54
N GLN A 161 59.77 53.81 -14.61
CA GLN A 161 58.56 54.62 -14.79
C GLN A 161 58.18 55.39 -13.52
N TYR A 162 58.37 54.77 -12.35
CA TYR A 162 58.00 55.35 -11.07
C TYR A 162 59.14 55.27 -10.05
N PRO A 163 60.24 56.03 -10.22
CA PRO A 163 61.39 55.98 -9.30
C PRO A 163 60.98 56.31 -7.85
N GLY A 164 61.36 55.44 -6.91
CA GLY A 164 61.12 55.65 -5.47
C GLY A 164 59.67 55.45 -4.98
N ASN A 165 58.69 55.25 -5.87
CA ASN A 165 57.30 54.99 -5.49
C ASN A 165 56.95 53.50 -5.59
N PHE A 166 57.19 52.77 -4.49
CA PHE A 166 56.98 51.32 -4.44
C PHE A 166 55.52 50.90 -4.66
N GLU A 167 54.55 51.67 -4.21
CA GLU A 167 53.13 51.34 -4.35
C GLU A 167 52.69 51.38 -5.81
N GLN A 168 53.06 52.45 -6.54
CA GLN A 168 52.78 52.56 -7.97
C GLN A 168 53.54 51.52 -8.79
N GLN A 169 54.79 51.20 -8.41
CA GLN A 169 55.54 50.11 -9.04
C GLN A 169 54.82 48.76 -8.90
N GLN A 170 54.32 48.43 -7.71
CA GLN A 170 53.59 47.17 -7.48
C GLN A 170 52.29 47.10 -8.28
N ILE A 171 51.53 48.20 -8.35
CA ILE A 171 50.31 48.28 -9.17
C ILE A 171 50.63 48.05 -10.65
N LEU A 172 51.67 48.71 -11.17
CA LEU A 172 52.09 48.55 -12.57
C LEU A 172 52.58 47.13 -12.86
N ILE A 173 53.39 46.54 -11.98
CA ILE A 173 53.85 45.15 -12.12
C ILE A 173 52.66 44.20 -12.18
N ARG A 174 51.66 44.37 -11.31
CA ARG A 174 50.45 43.55 -11.32
C ARG A 174 49.68 43.66 -12.64
N GLN A 175 49.49 44.88 -13.15
CA GLN A 175 48.84 45.09 -14.45
C GLN A 175 49.60 44.42 -15.59
N LEU A 176 50.93 44.54 -15.62
CA LEU A 176 51.77 43.89 -16.63
C LEU A 176 51.72 42.37 -16.55
N GLN A 177 51.71 41.81 -15.34
CA GLN A 177 51.54 40.37 -15.11
C GLN A 177 50.18 39.87 -15.59
N GLU A 178 49.10 40.60 -15.29
CA GLU A 178 47.75 40.26 -15.77
C GLU A 178 47.65 40.31 -17.29
N GLN A 179 48.22 41.34 -17.93
CA GLN A 179 48.28 41.44 -19.40
C GLN A 179 49.11 40.32 -20.02
N HIS A 180 50.28 40.01 -19.45
CA HIS A 180 51.15 38.94 -19.93
C HIS A 180 50.47 37.58 -19.85
N TYR A 181 49.75 37.31 -18.75
CA TYR A 181 48.94 36.10 -18.62
C TYR A 181 47.86 36.02 -19.69
N GLN A 182 47.12 37.11 -19.95
CA GLN A 182 46.09 37.14 -20.99
C GLN A 182 46.66 36.86 -22.38
N GLN A 183 47.80 37.46 -22.72
CA GLN A 183 48.48 37.23 -24.00
C GLN A 183 48.93 35.78 -24.14
N TYR A 184 49.51 35.20 -23.09
CA TYR A 184 49.93 33.80 -23.09
C TYR A 184 48.75 32.85 -23.29
N MET A 185 47.62 33.08 -22.60
CA MET A 185 46.42 32.26 -22.76
C MET A 185 45.82 32.35 -24.17
N GLN A 186 45.86 33.54 -24.80
CA GLN A 186 45.42 33.71 -26.20
C GLN A 186 46.31 32.92 -27.16
N GLN A 187 47.62 32.95 -26.98
CA GLN A 187 48.56 32.18 -27.81
C GLN A 187 48.35 30.67 -27.64
N LEU A 188 48.21 30.19 -26.40
CA LEU A 188 47.91 28.79 -26.10
C LEU A 188 46.64 28.32 -26.82
N TYR A 189 45.58 29.13 -26.79
CA TYR A 189 44.32 28.81 -27.46
C TYR A 189 44.48 28.71 -28.98
N GLN A 190 45.21 29.65 -29.60
CA GLN A 190 45.51 29.61 -31.04
C GLN A 190 46.30 28.36 -31.44
N VAL A 191 47.29 27.97 -30.63
CA VAL A 191 48.09 26.74 -30.86
C VAL A 191 47.20 25.50 -30.75
N GLN A 192 46.30 25.45 -29.76
CA GLN A 192 45.39 24.32 -29.59
C GLN A 192 44.41 24.17 -30.77
N LEU A 193 43.91 25.29 -31.31
CA LEU A 193 43.07 25.28 -32.52
C LEU A 193 43.84 24.79 -33.75
N ALA A 194 45.08 25.21 -33.92
CA ALA A 194 45.93 24.81 -35.04
C ALA A 194 46.30 23.31 -35.00
N GLN A 195 46.33 22.70 -33.81
CA GLN A 195 46.61 21.26 -33.64
C GLN A 195 45.38 20.36 -33.87
N GLN A 196 44.16 20.92 -33.87
CA GLN A 196 42.92 20.17 -34.10
C GLN A 196 42.46 20.17 -35.57
N GLN A 197 43.20 20.82 -36.48
CA GLN A 197 43.00 20.78 -37.93
C GLN A 197 44.04 19.87 -38.60
#